data_AF-A0A951CZ96-F1
#
_entry.id   AF-A0A951CZ96-F1
#
_cell.length_a   1.000
_cell.length_b   1.000
_cell.length_c   1.000
_cell.angle_alpha   90.00
_cell.angle_beta   90.00
_cell.angle_gamma   90.00
#
_symmetry.space_group_name_H-M   'P 1'
#
loop_
_entity.id
_entity.type
_entity.pdbx_description
1 polymer ?
#
loop_
_entity_poly.entity_id
_entity_poly.type
_entity_poly.pdbx_seq_one_letter_code
_entity_poly.pdbx_strand_id
1 'polypeptide(L)'
;MSADGALDTGLGKTTPNVRVMVVDDLPSFRRVARTVIAATVGFEVVRDAASGPEALAFADQLDPDLVLVDIRMSEMGGIEAARRLHESHPHTVIVLISLDELPDAAFA
;
A
#
# COMPACT_ATOMS: atom_id res chain seq x y z
N MET A 1 -1.13 40.24 32.68
CA MET A 1 -2.34 39.51 32.24
C MET A 1 -2.94 40.33 31.10
N SER A 2 -2.89 39.96 29.83
CA SER A 2 -2.30 38.83 29.14
C SER A 2 -2.01 39.30 27.71
N ALA A 3 -0.83 38.96 27.19
CA ALA A 3 -0.60 38.79 25.76
C ALA A 3 -1.50 37.63 25.27
N ASP A 4 -1.80 37.40 24.00
CA ASP A 4 -1.12 37.75 22.78
C ASP A 4 -2.13 37.50 21.65
N GLY A 5 -2.06 38.29 20.59
CA GLY A 5 -2.79 38.00 19.37
C GLY A 5 -2.06 36.89 18.62
N ALA A 6 -2.69 35.73 18.48
CA ALA A 6 -2.29 34.75 17.47
C ALA A 6 -3.53 34.43 16.63
N LEU A 7 -3.47 34.91 15.39
CA LEU A 7 -4.33 34.50 14.30
C LEU A 7 -4.11 33.01 14.06
N ASP A 8 -5.11 32.18 14.35
CA ASP A 8 -5.04 30.76 14.04
C ASP A 8 -5.35 30.52 12.56
N THR A 9 -4.44 29.77 11.98
CA THR A 9 -4.07 29.67 10.58
C THR A 9 -5.02 28.79 9.78
N GLY A 10 -5.42 29.29 8.59
CA GLY A 10 -6.00 28.59 7.45
C GLY A 10 -6.48 27.14 7.63
N LEU A 11 -7.80 26.95 7.47
CA LEU A 11 -8.50 25.72 7.09
C LEU A 11 -7.59 24.53 6.76
N GLY A 12 -7.73 23.47 7.56
CA GLY A 12 -7.02 22.19 7.51
C GLY A 12 -6.49 21.81 6.14
N LYS A 13 -5.20 22.04 5.94
CA LYS A 13 -4.43 21.25 4.97
C LYS A 13 -4.20 19.89 5.63
N THR A 14 -5.18 18.99 5.50
CA THR A 14 -4.94 17.56 5.63
C THR A 14 -3.74 17.24 4.75
N THR A 15 -2.61 16.88 5.36
CA THR A 15 -1.49 16.31 4.63
C THR A 15 -2.07 15.20 3.75
N PRO A 16 -1.81 15.16 2.44
CA PRO A 16 -2.37 14.11 1.60
C PRO A 16 -1.97 12.75 2.19
N ASN A 17 -2.96 11.93 2.54
CA ASN A 17 -2.71 10.57 3.02
C ASN A 17 -2.14 9.76 1.87
N VAL A 18 -1.05 9.03 2.11
CA VAL A 18 -0.52 8.04 1.19
C VAL A 18 -1.55 6.93 1.02
N ARG A 19 -2.00 6.73 -0.21
CA ARG A 19 -3.07 5.80 -0.58
C ARG A 19 -2.47 4.42 -0.82
N VAL A 20 -2.73 3.51 0.10
CA VAL A 20 -2.16 2.17 0.12
C VAL A 20 -3.15 1.14 -0.41
N MET A 21 -2.72 0.29 -1.33
CA MET A 21 -3.42 -0.93 -1.70
C MET A 21 -2.69 -2.15 -1.13
N VAL A 22 -3.42 -3.12 -0.59
CA VAL A 22 -2.85 -4.38 -0.07
C VAL A 22 -3.24 -5.53 -0.97
N VAL A 23 -2.26 -6.32 -1.40
CA VAL A 23 -2.42 -7.43 -2.35
C VAL A 23 -1.84 -8.70 -1.72
N ASP A 24 -2.70 -9.64 -1.34
CA ASP A 24 -2.34 -10.90 -0.68
C ASP A 24 -3.54 -11.85 -0.80
N ASP A 25 -3.36 -13.16 -0.99
CA ASP A 25 -4.48 -14.11 -1.12
C ASP A 25 -5.06 -14.59 0.23
N LEU A 26 -4.35 -14.35 1.34
CA LEU A 26 -4.75 -14.64 2.72
C LEU A 26 -5.53 -13.48 3.37
N PRO A 27 -6.83 -13.66 3.67
CA PRO A 27 -7.65 -12.62 4.31
C PRO A 27 -7.13 -12.16 5.68
N SER A 28 -6.46 -13.06 6.42
CA SER A 28 -5.86 -12.77 7.72
C SER A 28 -4.73 -11.75 7.61
N PHE A 29 -3.85 -11.89 6.62
CA PHE A 29 -2.76 -10.95 6.39
C PHE A 29 -3.29 -9.57 6.03
N ARG A 30 -4.22 -9.50 5.07
CA ARG A 30 -4.85 -8.22 4.68
C ARG A 30 -5.47 -7.49 5.88
N ARG A 31 -6.10 -8.23 6.80
CA ARG A 31 -6.66 -7.64 8.03
C ARG A 31 -5.58 -7.05 8.95
N VAL A 32 -4.46 -7.75 9.13
CA VAL A 32 -3.33 -7.26 9.93
C VAL A 32 -2.71 -6.03 9.28
N ALA A 33 -2.41 -6.10 7.98
CA ALA A 33 -1.85 -4.98 7.21
C ALA A 33 -2.72 -3.72 7.33
N ARG A 34 -4.03 -3.85 7.15
CA ARG A 34 -4.98 -2.73 7.34
C ARG A 34 -4.94 -2.13 8.74
N THR A 35 -4.81 -2.98 9.76
CA THR A 35 -4.74 -2.51 11.15
C THR A 35 -3.47 -1.70 11.39
N VAL A 36 -2.33 -2.15 10.87
CA VAL A 36 -1.05 -1.45 10.96
C VAL A 36 -1.08 -0.12 10.18
N ILE A 37 -1.59 -0.15 8.95
CA ILE A 37 -1.69 1.05 8.10
C ILE A 37 -2.62 2.09 8.73
N ALA A 38 -3.79 1.68 9.24
CA ALA A 38 -4.72 2.59 9.91
C ALA A 38 -4.16 3.22 11.19
N ALA A 39 -3.20 2.56 11.85
CA ALA A 39 -2.49 3.11 13.00
C ALA A 39 -1.34 4.06 12.59
N THR A 40 -1.01 4.16 11.30
CA THR A 40 0.10 4.97 10.78
C THR A 40 -0.43 6.31 10.27
N VAL A 41 -0.05 7.40 10.93
CA VAL A 41 -0.48 8.76 10.56
C VAL A 41 -0.03 9.09 9.13
N GLY A 42 -0.95 9.61 8.31
CA GLY A 42 -0.67 10.00 6.93
C GLY A 42 -0.77 8.86 5.92
N PHE A 43 -1.31 7.70 6.30
CA PHE A 43 -1.55 6.57 5.39
C PHE A 43 -3.00 6.11 5.49
N GLU A 44 -3.55 5.61 4.39
CA GLU A 44 -4.88 5.02 4.35
C GLU A 44 -4.94 3.83 3.40
N VAL A 45 -5.73 2.81 3.74
CA VAL A 45 -5.98 1.70 2.82
C VAL A 45 -7.16 2.05 1.91
N VAL A 46 -6.90 2.16 0.61
CA VAL A 46 -7.93 2.48 -0.39
C VAL A 46 -8.63 1.22 -0.94
N ARG A 47 -7.93 0.08 -0.97
CA ARG A 47 -8.48 -1.20 -1.43
C ARG A 47 -7.62 -2.39 -1.00
N ASP A 48 -8.27 -3.55 -0.92
CA ASP A 48 -7.64 -4.86 -0.80
C ASP A 48 -7.85 -5.62 -2.12
N ALA A 49 -6.83 -6.35 -2.59
CA ALA A 49 -6.93 -7.30 -3.69
C ALA A 49 -6.54 -8.70 -3.20
N ALA A 50 -7.28 -9.72 -3.62
CA ALA A 50 -7.00 -11.11 -3.29
C ALA A 50 -6.17 -11.83 -4.36
N SER A 51 -5.90 -11.17 -5.50
CA SER A 51 -5.13 -11.73 -6.61
C SER A 51 -4.42 -10.66 -7.43
N GLY A 52 -3.43 -11.05 -8.22
CA GLY A 52 -2.74 -10.16 -9.16
C GLY A 52 -3.68 -9.49 -10.20
N PRO A 53 -4.62 -10.21 -10.85
CA PRO A 53 -5.61 -9.60 -11.74
C PRO A 53 -6.48 -8.55 -11.05
N GLU A 54 -6.96 -8.81 -9.84
CA GLU A 54 -7.69 -7.81 -9.05
C GLU A 54 -6.82 -6.59 -8.75
N ALA A 55 -5.56 -6.81 -8.37
CA ALA A 55 -4.63 -5.73 -8.07
C ALA A 55 -4.41 -4.80 -9.26
N LEU A 56 -4.21 -5.35 -10.47
CA LEU A 56 -4.07 -4.56 -11.69
C LEU A 56 -5.34 -3.77 -12.00
N ALA A 57 -6.50 -4.42 -11.97
CA ALA A 57 -7.77 -3.76 -12.23
C ALA A 57 -8.09 -2.66 -11.22
N PHE A 58 -7.72 -2.83 -9.94
CA PHE A 58 -7.92 -1.82 -8.91
C PHE A 58 -6.88 -0.70 -8.98
N ALA A 59 -5.64 -0.99 -9.37
CA ALA A 59 -4.63 0.04 -9.62
C ALA A 59 -5.09 0.99 -10.75
N ASP A 60 -5.57 0.45 -11.86
CA ASP A 60 -6.10 1.25 -12.99
C ASP A 60 -7.24 2.19 -12.56
N GLN A 61 -8.05 1.78 -11.59
CA GLN A 61 -9.22 2.54 -11.13
C GLN A 61 -8.88 3.55 -10.02
N LEU A 62 -7.89 3.23 -9.19
CA LEU A 62 -7.65 3.94 -7.95
C LEU A 62 -6.35 4.72 -7.95
N ASP A 63 -5.38 4.41 -8.80
CA ASP A 63 -4.06 5.07 -8.85
C ASP A 63 -3.42 5.20 -7.45
N PRO A 64 -3.09 4.06 -6.79
CA PRO A 64 -2.53 4.07 -5.44
C PRO A 64 -1.09 4.61 -5.43
N ASP A 65 -0.72 5.32 -4.37
CA ASP A 65 0.64 5.81 -4.15
C ASP A 65 1.60 4.68 -3.77
N LEU A 66 1.08 3.68 -3.02
CA LEU A 66 1.82 2.56 -2.49
C LEU A 66 1.02 1.26 -2.64
N VAL A 67 1.69 0.19 -3.08
CA VAL A 67 1.11 -1.16 -3.11
C VAL A 67 2.00 -2.10 -2.29
N LEU A 68 1.39 -2.75 -1.30
CA LEU A 68 2.00 -3.85 -0.58
C LEU A 68 1.58 -5.16 -1.25
N VAL A 69 2.54 -5.93 -1.77
CA VAL A 69 2.27 -7.17 -2.50
C VAL A 69 2.96 -8.34 -1.81
N ASP A 70 2.18 -9.33 -1.39
CA ASP A 70 2.74 -10.60 -0.93
C ASP A 70 3.40 -11.34 -2.09
N ILE A 71 4.61 -11.87 -1.87
CA ILE A 71 5.38 -12.60 -2.87
C ILE A 71 4.69 -13.93 -3.25
N ARG A 72 4.04 -14.59 -2.29
CA ARG A 72 3.59 -15.99 -2.37
C ARG A 72 2.08 -16.11 -2.60
N MET A 73 1.60 -15.47 -3.66
CA MET A 73 0.22 -15.69 -4.15
C MET A 73 0.08 -16.90 -5.07
N SER A 74 -1.05 -17.60 -4.96
CA SER A 74 -1.35 -18.87 -5.66
C SER A 74 -1.69 -18.77 -7.16
N GLU A 75 -2.26 -17.66 -7.62
CA GLU A 75 -2.66 -17.47 -9.03
C GLU A 75 -1.54 -16.81 -9.87
N MET A 76 -1.66 -15.49 -10.11
CA MET A 76 -0.56 -14.66 -10.58
C MET A 76 0.31 -14.37 -9.36
N GLY A 77 1.47 -15.03 -9.28
CA GLY A 77 2.40 -14.84 -8.18
C GLY A 77 2.72 -13.36 -7.94
N GLY A 78 3.02 -13.00 -6.69
CA GLY A 78 3.21 -11.62 -6.27
C GLY A 78 4.25 -10.83 -7.05
N ILE A 79 5.33 -11.51 -7.42
CA ILE A 79 6.41 -10.91 -8.22
C ILE A 79 5.91 -10.49 -9.61
N GLU A 80 5.09 -11.32 -10.25
CA GLU A 80 4.55 -10.99 -11.58
C GLU A 80 3.51 -9.88 -11.50
N ALA A 81 2.67 -9.87 -10.46
CA ALA A 81 1.74 -8.77 -10.19
C ALA A 81 2.50 -7.45 -9.97
N ALA A 82 3.53 -7.46 -9.12
CA ALA A 82 4.40 -6.31 -8.86
C ALA A 82 5.11 -5.81 -10.12
N ARG A 83 5.64 -6.72 -10.95
CA ARG A 83 6.28 -6.36 -12.23
C ARG A 83 5.32 -5.63 -13.15
N ARG A 84 4.10 -6.15 -13.34
CA ARG A 84 3.09 -5.52 -14.19
C ARG A 84 2.59 -4.20 -13.63
N LEU A 85 2.41 -4.10 -12.32
CA LEU A 85 2.08 -2.84 -11.65
C LEU A 85 3.18 -1.80 -11.88
N HIS A 86 4.45 -2.18 -11.77
CA HIS A 86 5.58 -1.28 -12.00
C HIS A 86 5.63 -0.78 -13.45
N GLU A 87 5.39 -1.67 -14.40
CA GLU A 87 5.38 -1.34 -15.84
C GLU A 87 4.20 -0.43 -16.22
N SER A 88 3.03 -0.61 -15.61
CA SER A 88 1.80 0.15 -15.93
C SER A 88 1.64 1.43 -15.10
N HIS A 89 2.15 1.46 -13.87
CA HIS A 89 2.03 2.56 -12.91
C HIS A 89 3.43 2.95 -12.38
N PRO A 90 4.27 3.60 -13.20
CA PRO A 90 5.66 3.88 -12.86
C PRO A 90 5.85 4.86 -11.68
N HIS A 91 4.80 5.54 -11.25
CA HIS A 91 4.80 6.44 -10.09
C HIS A 91 4.41 5.75 -8.78
N THR A 92 3.78 4.58 -8.85
CA THR A 92 3.38 3.81 -7.68
C THR A 92 4.60 3.14 -7.06
N VAL A 93 4.78 3.34 -5.74
CA VAL A 93 5.78 2.61 -4.98
C VAL A 93 5.28 1.19 -4.73
N ILE A 94 6.10 0.19 -5.01
CA ILE A 94 5.72 -1.22 -4.83
C ILE A 94 6.67 -1.85 -3.81
N VAL A 95 6.09 -2.41 -2.75
CA VAL A 95 6.83 -3.11 -1.69
C VAL A 95 6.40 -4.56 -1.69
N LEU A 96 7.36 -5.44 -1.94
CA LEU A 96 7.19 -6.88 -1.81
C LEU A 96 7.30 -7.28 -0.34
N ILE A 97 6.35 -8.08 0.15
CA ILE A 97 6.32 -8.61 1.51
C ILE A 97 6.31 -10.14 1.46
N SER A 98 6.97 -10.77 2.42
CA SER A 98 6.92 -12.21 2.65
C SER A 98 7.00 -12.48 4.14
N LEU A 99 6.25 -13.48 4.61
CA LEU A 99 6.36 -14.01 5.97
C LEU A 99 7.40 -15.14 6.09
N ASP A 100 7.84 -15.72 4.97
CA ASP A 100 8.94 -16.69 4.95
C ASP A 100 10.27 -15.96 5.14
N GLU A 101 11.20 -16.56 5.92
CA GLU A 101 12.62 -16.20 5.85
C GLU A 101 13.07 -16.39 4.40
N LEU A 102 13.39 -15.29 3.71
CA LEU A 102 13.95 -15.37 2.37
C LEU A 102 15.26 -16.17 2.47
N PRO A 103 15.42 -17.28 1.70
CA PRO A 103 16.73 -17.91 1.59
C PRO A 103 17.73 -16.87 1.06
N ASP A 104 18.95 -16.85 1.58
CA ASP A 104 20.01 -15.87 1.26
C ASP A 104 20.22 -15.61 -0.25
N ALA A 105 19.79 -16.52 -1.12
CA ALA A 105 19.93 -16.45 -2.57
C ALA A 105 18.84 -15.65 -3.31
N ALA A 106 17.84 -15.07 -2.64
CA ALA A 106 16.68 -14.44 -3.31
C ALA A 106 17.00 -13.19 -4.16
N PHE A 107 18.22 -12.65 -4.07
CA PHE A 107 18.68 -11.48 -4.82
C PHE A 107 19.95 -11.73 -5.64
N ALA A 108 20.33 -13.00 -5.86
CA ALA A 108 21.49 -13.39 -6.67
C ALA A 108 21.14 -13.53 -8.17
#